data_AF-A0A956RRD1-F1
#
_entry.id   AF-A0A956RRD1-F1
#
_cell.length_a   1.000
_cell.length_b   1.000
_cell.length_c   1.000
_cell.angle_alpha   90.00
_cell.angle_beta   90.00
_cell.angle_gamma   90.00
#
_symmetry.space_group_name_H-M   'P 1'
#
loop_
_entity.id
_entity.type
_entity.pdbx_description
1 polymer ?
#
loop_
_entity_poly.entity_id
_entity_poly.type
_entity_poly.pdbx_seq_one_letter_code
_entity_poly.pdbx_strand_id
1 'polypeptide(L)' 'MKSDYWNVDDSQVIEKTGKSLSDWQRILDGFQASTKKSNVVVDFLQKECGVPRYWARTLTTRYLKQVG' A
#
# COMPACT_ATOMS: atom_id res chain seq x y z
N MET A 1 1.92 9.74 21.99
CA MET A 1 1.96 8.58 21.07
C MET A 1 2.38 9.06 19.70
N LYS A 2 3.36 8.43 19.05
CA LYS A 2 3.68 8.73 17.65
C LYS A 2 2.59 8.09 16.80
N SER A 3 1.88 8.87 15.99
CA SER A 3 0.97 8.32 14.99
C SER A 3 1.81 7.54 13.98
N ASP A 4 1.49 6.27 13.80
CA ASP A 4 2.08 5.45 12.76
C ASP A 4 1.70 6.01 11.39
N TYR A 5 2.70 6.37 10.57
CA TYR A 5 2.46 7.00 9.26
C TYR A 5 1.68 6.11 8.27
N TRP A 6 1.53 4.81 8.57
CA TRP A 6 0.77 3.83 7.81
C TRP A 6 -0.69 3.67 8.31
N ASN A 7 -1.03 4.31 9.43
CA ASN A 7 -2.40 4.37 9.93
C ASN A 7 -3.16 5.50 9.21
N VAL A 8 -3.52 5.22 7.96
CA VAL A 8 -4.27 6.10 7.06
C VAL A 8 -5.71 5.61 6.91
N ASP A 9 -6.62 6.56 6.72
CA ASP A 9 -8.03 6.29 6.47
C ASP A 9 -8.30 6.10 4.97
N ASP A 10 -9.41 5.43 4.67
CA ASP A 10 -9.81 5.11 3.29
C ASP A 10 -9.98 6.38 2.44
N SER A 11 -10.52 7.45 3.02
CA SER A 11 -10.69 8.75 2.37
C SER A 11 -9.36 9.34 1.87
N GLN A 12 -8.32 9.29 2.70
CA GLN A 12 -7.00 9.82 2.34
C GLN A 12 -6.36 8.99 1.22
N VAL A 13 -6.54 7.68 1.27
CA VAL A 13 -6.00 6.75 0.26
C VAL A 13 -6.71 6.96 -1.07
N ILE A 14 -8.04 7.05 -1.08
CA ILE A 14 -8.84 7.33 -2.28
C ILE A 14 -8.43 8.67 -2.89
N GLU A 15 -8.31 9.73 -2.09
CA GLU A 15 -7.92 11.06 -2.58
C GLU A 15 -6.56 11.04 -3.29
N LYS A 16 -5.60 10.26 -2.79
CA LYS A 16 -4.22 10.28 -3.29
C LYS A 16 -3.87 9.20 -4.30
N THR A 17 -4.65 8.13 -4.35
CA THR A 17 -4.33 6.94 -5.16
C THR A 17 -5.50 6.49 -6.05
N GLY A 18 -6.69 7.06 -5.86
CA GLY A 18 -7.89 6.75 -6.64
C GLY A 18 -8.55 5.41 -6.32
N LYS A 19 -8.10 4.67 -5.30
CA LYS A 19 -8.64 3.36 -4.91
C LYS A 19 -8.78 3.24 -3.39
N SER A 20 -9.71 2.42 -2.92
CA SER A 20 -9.86 2.14 -1.49
C SER A 20 -8.72 1.25 -0.97
N LEU A 21 -8.54 1.21 0.35
CA LEU A 21 -7.70 0.26 1.05
C LEU A 21 -8.05 -1.19 0.70
N SER A 22 -9.35 -1.50 0.58
CA SER A 22 -9.81 -2.84 0.22
C SER A 22 -9.44 -3.23 -1.22
N ASP A 23 -9.44 -2.28 -2.15
CA ASP A 23 -8.98 -2.50 -3.52
C ASP A 23 -7.46 -2.70 -3.57
N TRP A 24 -6.71 -1.88 -2.82
CA TRP A 24 -5.27 -2.06 -2.70
C TRP A 24 -4.90 -3.39 -2.07
N GLN A 25 -5.65 -3.84 -1.07
CA GLN A 25 -5.44 -5.15 -0.48
C GLN A 25 -5.61 -6.25 -1.53
N ARG A 26 -6.69 -6.23 -2.33
CA ARG A 26 -6.89 -7.19 -3.43
C ARG A 26 -5.77 -7.16 -4.47
N ILE A 27 -5.30 -5.96 -4.84
CA ILE A 27 -4.20 -5.79 -5.79
C ILE A 27 -2.90 -6.39 -5.22
N LEU A 28 -2.60 -6.11 -3.95
CA LEU A 28 -1.41 -6.60 -3.28
C LEU A 28 -1.44 -8.12 -3.05
N ASP A 29 -2.61 -8.67 -2.73
CA ASP A 29 -2.84 -10.11 -2.64
C ASP A 29 -2.67 -10.78 -4.00
N GLY A 30 -3.26 -10.22 -5.07
CA GLY A 30 -3.09 -10.70 -6.43
C GLY A 30 -1.64 -10.63 -6.91
N PHE A 31 -0.89 -9.63 -6.44
CA PHE A 31 0.55 -9.52 -6.67
C PHE A 31 1.39 -10.42 -5.74
N GLN A 32 0.79 -11.11 -4.76
CA GLN A 32 1.48 -11.91 -3.74
C GLN A 32 2.51 -11.09 -2.94
N ALA A 33 2.16 -9.86 -2.58
CA ALA A 33 3.07 -8.92 -1.91
C ALA A 33 3.65 -9.44 -0.59
N SER A 34 2.93 -10.33 0.11
CA SER A 34 3.38 -10.96 1.37
C SER A 34 4.64 -11.82 1.22
N THR A 35 4.91 -12.33 0.01
CA THR A 35 6.07 -13.16 -0.30
C THR A 35 7.25 -12.37 -0.88
N LYS A 36 7.07 -11.07 -1.11
CA LYS A 36 8.03 -10.22 -1.82
C LYS A 36 8.71 -9.25 -0.87
N LYS A 37 9.92 -8.83 -1.23
CA LYS A 37 10.62 -7.76 -0.52
C LYS A 37 9.84 -6.45 -0.68
N SER A 38 9.78 -5.64 0.37
CA SER A 38 8.99 -4.38 0.36
C SER A 38 9.38 -3.43 -0.77
N ASN A 39 10.65 -3.38 -1.18
CA ASN A 39 11.09 -2.55 -2.30
C ASN A 39 10.48 -3.00 -3.64
N VAL A 40 10.33 -4.32 -3.85
CA VAL A 40 9.68 -4.86 -5.06
C VAL A 40 8.20 -4.48 -5.09
N VAL A 41 7.52 -4.54 -3.94
CA VAL A 41 6.11 -4.12 -3.83
C VAL A 41 5.96 -2.62 -4.07
N VAL A 42 6.85 -1.80 -3.50
CA VAL A 42 6.87 -0.35 -3.70
C VAL A 42 7.15 0.02 -5.16
N ASP A 43 8.04 -0.69 -5.84
CA ASP A 43 8.34 -0.47 -7.25
C ASP A 43 7.15 -0.86 -8.15
N PHE A 44 6.48 -1.97 -7.85
CA PHE A 44 5.24 -2.37 -8.54
C PHE A 44 4.16 -1.30 -8.41
N LEU A 45 3.89 -0.81 -7.20
CA LEU A 45 2.89 0.23 -6.97
C LEU A 45 3.22 1.53 -7.71
N GLN A 46 4.50 1.93 -7.78
CA GLN A 46 4.91 3.14 -8.50
C GLN A 46 4.82 2.99 -10.01
N LYS A 47 5.36 1.90 -10.57
CA LYS A 47 5.53 1.73 -12.02
C LYS A 47 4.25 1.23 -12.70
N GLU A 48 3.61 0.22 -12.10
CA GLU A 48 2.45 -0.44 -12.70
C GLU A 48 1.14 0.22 -12.27
N CYS A 49 1.07 0.76 -11.06
CA CYS A 49 -0.15 1.36 -10.52
C CYS A 49 -0.13 2.89 -10.44
N GLY A 50 1.00 3.54 -10.80
CA GLY A 50 1.13 5.00 -10.76
C GLY A 50 1.05 5.62 -9.37
N VAL A 51 1.22 4.82 -8.31
CA VAL A 51 1.08 5.29 -6.92
C VAL A 51 2.30 6.12 -6.52
N PRO A 52 2.12 7.34 -5.99
CA PRO A 52 3.23 8.14 -5.50
C PRO A 52 4.06 7.42 -4.44
N ARG A 53 5.38 7.61 -4.45
CA ARG A 53 6.33 6.87 -3.59
C ARG A 53 5.96 6.81 -2.12
N TYR A 54 5.48 7.92 -1.55
CA TYR A 54 5.03 7.97 -0.15
C TYR A 54 3.90 6.97 0.10
N TRP A 55 2.84 7.03 -0.72
CA TRP A 55 1.68 6.14 -0.63
C TRP A 55 2.02 4.70 -0.94
N ALA A 56 2.93 4.44 -1.88
CA ALA A 56 3.40 3.08 -2.17
C ALA A 56 4.05 2.43 -0.92
N ARG A 57 4.86 3.19 -0.18
CA ARG A 57 5.45 2.74 1.08
C ARG A 57 4.39 2.55 2.17
N THR A 58 3.50 3.53 2.34
CA THR A 58 2.38 3.47 3.29
C THR A 58 1.53 2.22 3.09
N LEU A 59 1.07 1.97 1.86
CA LEU A 59 0.26 0.81 1.50
C LEU A 59 1.01 -0.50 1.72
N THR A 60 2.29 -0.57 1.31
CA THR A 60 3.13 -1.76 1.52
C THR A 60 3.28 -2.08 3.00
N THR A 61 3.63 -1.09 3.84
CA THR A 61 3.79 -1.29 5.28
C THR A 61 2.47 -1.66 5.94
N ARG A 62 1.37 -0.97 5.60
CA ARG A 62 0.04 -1.27 6.13
C ARG A 62 -0.37 -2.70 5.81
N TYR A 63 -0.23 -3.12 4.56
CA TYR A 63 -0.57 -4.47 4.12
C TYR A 63 0.23 -5.51 4.90
N LEU A 64 1.57 -5.38 4.97
CA LEU A 64 2.43 -6.33 5.70
C LEU A 64 2.10 -6.40 7.21
N LYS A 65 1.57 -5.33 7.80
CA LYS A 65 1.10 -5.32 9.20
C LYS A 65 -0.27 -5.98 9.41
N GLN A 66 -1.03 -6.21 8.34
CA GLN A 66 -2.33 -6.88 8.40
C GLN A 66 -2.22 -8.39 8.14
N VAL A 67 -1.29 -8.81 7.26
CA VAL A 67 -1.08 -10.23 6.93
C VAL A 67 0.02 -10.92 7.75
N GLY A 68 0.93 -10.16 8.37
CA GLY A 68 1.95 -10.69 9.29
C GLY A 68 1.53 -10.55 10.74
#